data_AF-A0A2G6GLS7-F1
#
_entry.id   AF-A0A2G6GLS7-F1
#
_cell.length_a   1.000
_cell.length_b   1.000
_cell.length_c   1.000
_cell.angle_alpha   90.00
_cell.angle_beta   90.00
_cell.angle_gamma   90.00
#
_symmetry.space_group_name_H-M   'P 1'
#
loop_
_entity.id
_entity.type
_entity.pdbx_description
1 polymer ?
#
loop_
_entity_poly.entity_id
_entity_poly.type
_entity_poly.pdbx_seq_one_letter_code
_entity_poly.pdbx_strand_id
1 'polypeptide(L)'
;MDLTYTRLTCVDHIDGKDDSVYCSIFLTHCIMENGAKWPGCWRAVWIELVGAGSDGVAVCCMYDWWMMADYGFCHMKNGYNGVPMPKWNVSIVKKVVVILALVMLVVSLWPHASSLYDLTGEETLPAQLRGVVHWLNTAVRPQPDLAVDALGPETAVSPFGVNTFLQQEVEPEKRELSMQLLHDAGFTHIRQEFAWEDIEVHGKGDFEDRRNMAAIGAVDAWAKYDQIVDLADTYDIEIIARLSNPPSWTRALTDTIGPLAPPDNVADYGDFVAAVAERYQGRVRYYQLWNEPNGNEEWGLQDVNPEAYTALLCEGYQRIKEADPDAVVLAAALTPTLAMDGRHMNDLIFLQRMYNAGAGGCFDVFSAQGYGLWSGATDQRLRPTVINYPHNLLLRDMMVQNGDAHKPIWISEMGWNTVPEEIPANFGRVTEAEQAKYTVEAFQRQQEAWPWVGVNNVWFFKRPADWELGESWYYFRMMQPDFTPLPVFEAVAEYAVGEQAVEPMPGWVYMWHAWRPLLFSISAVILFYALLAYLMPGKRE
;
A
#
# COMPACT_ATOMS: atom_id res chain seq x y z
N MET A 1 -39.22 -16.40 11.95
CA MET A 1 -39.16 -14.99 11.50
C MET A 1 -40.57 -14.59 11.13
N ASP A 2 -41.25 -13.84 12.00
CA ASP A 2 -42.56 -13.27 11.67
C ASP A 2 -42.34 -11.95 10.91
N LEU A 3 -42.88 -11.89 9.69
CA LEU A 3 -42.88 -10.69 8.85
C LEU A 3 -44.20 -9.94 9.07
N THR A 4 -44.17 -8.89 9.88
CA THR A 4 -45.28 -7.93 9.97
C THR A 4 -45.10 -6.81 8.95
N TYR A 5 -46.11 -6.60 8.11
CA TYR A 5 -46.15 -5.55 7.09
C TYR A 5 -47.03 -4.39 7.55
N THR A 6 -46.54 -3.16 7.45
CA THR A 6 -47.35 -1.94 7.64
C THR A 6 -47.69 -1.35 6.28
N ARG A 7 -48.98 -1.34 5.92
CA ARG A 7 -49.47 -0.73 4.67
C ARG A 7 -49.73 0.76 4.91
N LEU A 8 -49.00 1.63 4.23
CA LEU A 8 -49.29 3.05 4.14
C LEU A 8 -49.94 3.33 2.79
N THR A 9 -51.22 3.70 2.80
CA THR A 9 -51.96 4.17 1.62
C THR A 9 -51.99 5.69 1.62
N CYS A 10 -51.39 6.30 0.61
CA CYS A 10 -51.62 7.72 0.29
C CYS A 10 -52.72 7.80 -0.78
N VAL A 11 -53.73 8.63 -0.54
CA VAL A 11 -54.76 8.97 -1.52
C VAL A 11 -54.58 10.44 -1.84
N ASP A 12 -54.19 10.76 -3.08
CA ASP A 12 -54.26 12.12 -3.59
C ASP A 12 -55.65 12.34 -4.20
N HIS A 13 -56.33 13.41 -3.77
CA HIS A 13 -57.52 13.92 -4.44
C HIS A 13 -57.12 15.12 -5.29
N ILE A 14 -57.07 14.90 -6.61
CA ILE A 14 -56.95 15.97 -7.60
C ILE A 14 -58.33 16.14 -8.24
N ASP A 15 -58.74 17.39 -8.40
CA ASP A 15 -60.05 17.87 -8.85
C ASP A 15 -60.84 16.94 -9.80
N GLY A 16 -61.91 16.35 -9.27
CA GLY A 16 -63.16 16.11 -10.02
C GLY A 16 -63.17 15.03 -11.12
N LYS A 17 -62.17 14.16 -11.24
CA LYS A 17 -62.28 12.91 -12.02
C LYS A 17 -61.62 11.75 -11.29
N ASP A 18 -62.37 10.66 -11.15
CA ASP A 18 -61.93 9.39 -10.55
C ASP A 18 -60.94 8.67 -11.48
N ASP A 19 -59.65 8.97 -11.36
CA ASP A 19 -58.57 8.08 -11.82
C ASP A 19 -57.59 7.87 -10.66
N SER A 20 -57.67 6.70 -10.02
CA SER A 20 -56.88 6.36 -8.83
C SER A 20 -55.58 5.67 -9.24
N VAL A 21 -54.43 6.33 -9.00
CA VAL A 21 -53.11 5.68 -9.10
C VAL A 21 -52.71 5.18 -7.71
N TYR A 22 -52.43 3.87 -7.59
CA TYR A 22 -52.00 3.25 -6.34
C TYR A 22 -50.48 3.13 -6.29
N CYS A 23 -49.85 3.73 -5.28
CA CYS A 23 -48.44 3.50 -4.95
C CYS A 23 -48.37 2.78 -3.60
N SER A 24 -47.77 1.58 -3.56
CA SER A 24 -47.61 0.80 -2.33
C SER A 24 -46.13 0.71 -1.96
N ILE A 25 -45.76 1.17 -0.77
CA ILE A 25 -44.41 1.07 -0.22
C ILE A 25 -44.41 -0.03 0.85
N PHE A 26 -43.56 -1.04 0.68
CA PHE A 26 -43.34 -2.09 1.67
C PHE A 26 -42.05 -1.82 2.45
N LEU A 27 -42.17 -1.72 3.78
CA LEU A 27 -41.04 -1.59 4.70
C LEU A 27 -40.89 -2.88 5.50
N THR A 28 -39.83 -3.64 5.24
CA THR A 28 -39.49 -4.85 6.00
C THR A 28 -38.68 -4.49 7.25
N HIS A 29 -39.08 -5.00 8.42
CA HIS A 29 -38.27 -4.98 9.63
C HIS A 29 -37.97 -6.42 10.05
N CYS A 30 -36.70 -6.76 10.27
CA CYS A 30 -36.31 -8.02 10.91
C CYS A 30 -36.18 -7.79 12.41
N ILE A 31 -36.96 -8.53 13.20
CA ILE A 31 -36.85 -8.60 14.67
C ILE A 31 -36.57 -10.07 15.02
N MET A 32 -35.50 -10.34 15.77
CA MET A 32 -35.27 -11.66 16.38
C MET A 32 -36.11 -11.78 17.66
N GLU A 33 -36.55 -12.99 18.00
CA GLU A 33 -37.46 -13.29 19.13
C GLU A 33 -36.99 -12.77 20.51
N ASN A 34 -35.73 -12.32 20.65
CA ASN A 34 -35.18 -11.82 21.91
C ASN A 34 -34.89 -10.30 21.96
N GLY A 35 -35.40 -9.51 21.00
CA GLY A 35 -35.49 -8.04 21.16
C GLY A 35 -34.21 -7.19 20.99
N ALA A 36 -33.08 -7.76 20.55
CA ALA A 36 -31.88 -6.99 20.23
C ALA A 36 -31.79 -6.61 18.73
N LYS A 37 -31.34 -5.39 18.41
CA LYS A 37 -31.14 -4.89 17.03
C LYS A 37 -29.75 -5.25 16.50
N TRP A 38 -29.69 -5.73 15.25
CA TRP A 38 -28.46 -6.08 14.53
C TRP A 38 -27.89 -4.86 13.78
N PRO A 39 -26.59 -4.51 13.90
CA PRO A 39 -25.98 -3.43 13.14
C PRO A 39 -25.48 -3.97 11.79
N GLY A 40 -26.38 -4.09 10.81
CA GLY A 40 -26.00 -4.57 9.47
C GLY A 40 -27.12 -4.81 8.47
N CYS A 41 -28.39 -4.50 8.79
CA CYS A 41 -29.49 -4.72 7.86
C CYS A 41 -29.71 -3.47 6.99
N TRP A 42 -29.24 -3.50 5.75
CA TRP A 42 -29.53 -2.46 4.75
C TRP A 42 -31.03 -2.45 4.42
N ARG A 43 -31.66 -1.27 4.45
CA ARG A 43 -33.05 -1.07 4.01
C ARG A 43 -33.11 -1.21 2.49
N ALA A 44 -33.57 -2.35 2.00
CA ALA A 44 -33.99 -2.48 0.60
C ALA A 44 -35.42 -1.92 0.46
N VAL A 45 -35.60 -0.87 -0.33
CA VAL A 45 -36.91 -0.36 -0.72
C VAL A 45 -37.25 -0.96 -2.09
N TRP A 46 -38.28 -1.79 -2.15
CA TRP A 46 -38.82 -2.30 -3.40
C TRP A 46 -40.02 -1.43 -3.81
N ILE A 47 -40.02 -0.97 -5.07
CA ILE A 47 -41.13 -0.22 -5.68
C ILE A 47 -41.60 -1.05 -6.87
N GLU A 48 -42.86 -1.48 -6.84
CA GLU A 48 -43.51 -2.16 -7.96
C GLU A 48 -44.53 -1.19 -8.60
N LEU A 49 -44.38 -0.94 -9.90
CA LEU A 49 -45.31 -0.13 -10.69
C LEU A 49 -46.23 -1.05 -11.48
N VAL A 50 -47.51 -1.12 -11.12
CA VAL A 50 -48.53 -1.81 -11.91
C VAL A 50 -49.37 -0.77 -12.64
N GLY A 51 -49.12 -0.60 -13.94
CA GLY A 51 -49.91 0.27 -14.81
C GLY A 51 -50.88 -0.54 -15.68
N ALA A 52 -52.13 -0.10 -15.74
CA ALA A 52 -53.06 -0.46 -16.81
C ALA A 52 -53.31 0.79 -17.67
N GLY A 53 -52.88 0.75 -18.95
CA GLY A 53 -53.46 1.57 -20.02
C GLY A 53 -52.84 2.95 -20.29
N SER A 54 -52.01 2.98 -21.34
CA SER A 54 -51.72 4.07 -22.29
C SER A 54 -51.41 5.50 -21.80
N ASP A 55 -50.19 5.91 -22.14
CA ASP A 55 -49.68 7.27 -22.38
C ASP A 55 -49.54 8.22 -21.18
N GLY A 56 -48.46 8.01 -20.42
CA GLY A 56 -47.90 9.03 -19.51
C GLY A 56 -46.80 8.47 -18.61
N VAL A 57 -45.56 8.93 -18.78
CA VAL A 57 -44.45 8.64 -17.86
C VAL A 57 -44.64 9.48 -16.60
N ALA A 58 -45.02 8.85 -15.47
CA ALA A 58 -45.06 9.51 -14.17
C ALA A 58 -43.71 9.31 -13.44
N VAL A 59 -42.98 10.42 -13.22
CA VAL A 59 -41.76 10.45 -12.38
C VAL A 59 -42.19 10.74 -10.95
N CYS A 60 -41.90 9.82 -10.02
CA CYS A 60 -42.06 10.06 -8.59
C CYS A 60 -40.86 10.90 -8.10
N CYS A 61 -41.05 12.22 -7.94
CA CYS A 61 -40.06 13.07 -7.29
C CYS A 61 -40.09 12.85 -5.78
N MET A 62 -38.98 12.38 -5.21
CA MET A 62 -38.70 12.50 -3.78
C MET A 62 -38.49 13.99 -3.49
N TYR A 63 -39.46 14.65 -2.85
CA TYR A 63 -39.41 16.08 -2.59
C TYR A 63 -38.40 16.40 -1.48
N ASP A 64 -37.29 17.00 -1.89
CA ASP A 64 -36.33 17.70 -1.03
C ASP A 64 -36.95 18.94 -0.38
N TRP A 65 -36.46 19.26 0.82
CA TRP A 65 -36.81 20.38 1.71
C TRP A 65 -36.63 21.81 1.15
N TRP A 66 -36.46 21.98 -0.17
CA TRP A 66 -36.06 23.25 -0.79
C TRP A 66 -37.14 23.98 -1.62
N MET A 67 -38.35 23.41 -1.81
CA MET A 67 -39.41 24.02 -2.65
C MET A 67 -40.66 24.53 -1.91
N MET A 68 -40.63 24.78 -0.60
CA MET A 68 -41.76 25.39 0.13
C MET A 68 -41.58 26.89 0.41
N ALA A 69 -41.27 27.70 -0.61
CA ALA A 69 -41.24 29.16 -0.46
C ALA A 69 -42.15 29.95 -1.41
N ASP A 70 -42.80 29.31 -2.41
CA ASP A 70 -43.49 30.06 -3.47
C ASP A 70 -44.95 29.65 -3.76
N TYR A 71 -45.57 28.80 -2.93
CA TYR A 71 -47.01 28.52 -3.03
C TYR A 71 -47.76 28.90 -1.75
N GLY A 72 -48.79 29.73 -1.94
CA GLY A 72 -49.57 30.36 -0.89
C GLY A 72 -50.18 29.37 0.11
N PHE A 73 -50.21 29.83 1.35
CA PHE A 73 -50.88 29.23 2.49
C PHE A 73 -52.24 28.60 2.14
N CYS A 74 -52.35 27.29 2.32
CA CYS A 74 -53.63 26.66 2.56
C CYS A 74 -54.10 27.09 3.96
N HIS A 75 -55.19 27.87 4.02
CA HIS A 75 -55.79 28.31 5.28
C HIS A 75 -56.46 27.12 5.98
N MET A 76 -55.76 26.45 6.89
CA MET A 76 -56.39 25.70 7.98
C MET A 76 -56.36 26.56 9.26
N LYS A 77 -57.53 27.10 9.62
CA LYS A 77 -57.79 27.57 10.98
C LYS A 77 -57.87 26.35 11.90
N ASN A 78 -56.84 26.12 12.69
CA ASN A 78 -56.99 25.39 13.95
C ASN A 78 -56.23 26.13 15.05
N GLY A 79 -57.00 26.58 16.04
CA GLY A 79 -56.51 27.25 17.23
C GLY A 79 -55.78 26.28 18.13
N TYR A 80 -54.46 26.33 18.10
CA TYR A 80 -53.62 25.99 19.24
C TYR A 80 -52.59 27.12 19.37
N ASN A 81 -52.44 27.65 20.59
CA ASN A 81 -51.51 28.71 20.93
C ASN A 81 -50.09 28.27 20.55
N GLY A 82 -49.65 28.68 19.35
CA GLY A 82 -48.32 28.41 18.84
C GLY A 82 -47.30 29.25 19.58
N VAL A 83 -46.35 28.57 20.21
CA VAL A 83 -45.04 29.18 20.51
C VAL A 83 -44.52 29.73 19.18
N PRO A 84 -44.18 31.03 19.06
CA PRO A 84 -43.70 31.57 17.80
C PRO A 84 -42.37 30.89 17.46
N MET A 85 -42.36 30.07 16.40
CA MET A 85 -41.09 29.60 15.86
C MET A 85 -40.30 30.83 15.36
N PRO A 86 -38.98 30.92 15.62
CA PRO A 86 -38.18 32.04 15.18
C PRO A 86 -38.28 32.16 13.65
N LYS A 87 -38.72 33.32 13.14
CA LYS A 87 -38.66 33.64 11.71
C LYS A 87 -37.20 33.87 11.34
N TRP A 88 -36.49 32.81 10.99
CA TRP A 88 -35.14 32.93 10.45
C TRP A 88 -35.19 33.70 9.13
N ASN A 89 -34.36 34.74 9.00
CA ASN A 89 -34.23 35.46 7.75
C ASN A 89 -33.56 34.54 6.72
N VAL A 90 -34.34 34.04 5.77
CA VAL A 90 -33.90 33.10 4.72
C VAL A 90 -32.67 33.62 3.96
N SER A 91 -32.54 34.94 3.79
CA SER A 91 -31.34 35.55 3.17
C SER A 91 -30.09 35.38 4.03
N ILE A 92 -30.20 35.53 5.36
CA ILE A 92 -29.09 35.33 6.30
C ILE A 92 -28.68 33.86 6.29
N VAL A 93 -29.65 32.93 6.35
CA VAL A 93 -29.37 31.49 6.32
C VAL A 93 -28.63 31.09 5.04
N LYS A 94 -29.08 31.57 3.86
CA LYS A 94 -28.39 31.32 2.58
C LYS A 94 -26.94 31.80 2.59
N LYS A 95 -26.69 33.02 3.08
CA LYS A 95 -25.33 33.57 3.18
C LYS A 95 -24.44 32.74 4.11
N VAL A 96 -24.97 32.33 5.26
CA VAL A 96 -24.24 31.48 6.21
C VAL A 96 -23.88 30.14 5.56
N VAL A 97 -24.83 29.49 4.87
CA VAL A 97 -24.59 28.22 4.17
C VAL A 97 -23.50 28.35 3.09
N VAL A 98 -23.53 29.43 2.29
CA VAL A 98 -22.50 29.67 1.27
C VAL A 98 -21.13 29.92 1.91
N ILE A 99 -21.06 30.71 2.99
CA ILE A 99 -19.80 30.95 3.72
C ILE A 99 -19.26 29.63 4.30
N LEU A 100 -20.11 28.82 4.93
CA LEU A 100 -19.72 27.51 5.45
C LEU A 100 -19.22 26.59 4.33
N ALA A 101 -19.86 26.60 3.16
CA ALA A 101 -19.41 25.83 2.00
C ALA A 101 -18.06 26.31 1.47
N LEU A 102 -17.80 27.62 1.41
CA LEU A 102 -16.48 28.16 1.06
C LEU A 102 -15.41 27.72 2.06
N VAL A 103 -15.70 27.77 3.36
CA VAL A 103 -14.76 27.30 4.40
C VAL A 103 -14.50 25.80 4.25
N MET A 104 -15.55 24.98 4.07
CA MET A 104 -15.40 23.54 3.83
C MET A 104 -14.57 23.24 2.58
N LEU A 105 -14.75 23.99 1.49
CA LEU A 105 -13.96 23.85 0.28
C LEU A 105 -12.48 24.16 0.55
N VAL A 106 -12.18 25.27 1.21
CA VAL A 106 -10.80 25.64 1.58
C VAL A 106 -10.17 24.57 2.47
N VAL A 107 -10.86 24.13 3.52
CA VAL A 107 -10.38 23.07 4.42
C VAL A 107 -10.14 21.76 3.68
N SER A 108 -11.01 21.39 2.73
CA SER A 108 -10.86 20.16 1.96
C SER A 108 -9.65 20.17 1.01
N LEU A 109 -9.23 21.35 0.56
CA LEU A 109 -8.14 21.54 -0.40
C LEU A 109 -6.85 22.07 0.23
N TRP A 110 -6.80 22.24 1.55
CA TRP A 110 -5.64 22.76 2.25
C TRP A 110 -4.61 21.64 2.48
N PRO A 111 -3.44 21.63 1.82
CA PRO A 111 -2.46 20.57 2.00
C PRO A 111 -1.87 20.58 3.42
N HIS A 112 -1.55 19.39 3.94
CA HIS A 112 -0.64 19.26 5.07
C HIS A 112 0.81 19.24 4.52
N ALA A 113 1.31 20.41 4.17
CA ALA A 113 2.66 20.62 3.64
C ALA A 113 3.12 22.05 3.96
N SER A 114 4.39 22.24 4.31
CA SER A 114 4.99 23.55 4.57
C SER A 114 5.53 24.23 3.31
N SER A 115 5.78 23.48 2.24
CA SER A 115 6.29 23.97 0.98
C SER A 115 5.72 23.21 -0.22
N LEU A 116 5.99 23.72 -1.44
CA LEU A 116 5.65 22.99 -2.66
C LEU A 116 6.48 21.71 -2.82
N TYR A 117 7.70 21.69 -2.29
CA TYR A 117 8.54 20.50 -2.25
C TYR A 117 7.90 19.43 -1.36
N ASP A 118 7.53 19.77 -0.12
CA ASP A 118 6.93 18.82 0.84
C ASP A 118 5.60 18.21 0.35
N LEU A 119 4.97 18.86 -0.64
CA LEU A 119 3.74 18.38 -1.26
C LEU A 119 4.00 17.49 -2.49
N THR A 120 5.06 17.77 -3.25
CA THR A 120 5.23 17.21 -4.60
C THR A 120 6.48 16.35 -4.77
N GLY A 121 7.47 16.49 -3.90
CA GLY A 121 8.79 15.88 -4.06
C GLY A 121 9.58 16.43 -5.26
N GLU A 122 9.16 17.56 -5.83
CA GLU A 122 9.76 18.11 -7.06
C GLU A 122 10.69 19.29 -6.74
N GLU A 123 11.87 19.30 -7.35
CA GLU A 123 12.89 20.34 -7.10
C GLU A 123 12.67 21.61 -7.93
N THR A 124 12.10 21.48 -9.14
CA THR A 124 11.92 22.63 -10.04
C THR A 124 10.51 23.21 -9.94
N LEU A 125 10.38 24.54 -9.95
CA LEU A 125 9.08 25.22 -9.89
C LEU A 125 8.08 24.75 -10.97
N PRO A 126 8.46 24.54 -12.25
CA PRO A 126 7.52 24.01 -13.25
C PRO A 126 7.03 22.59 -12.93
N ALA A 127 7.87 21.75 -12.34
CA ALA A 127 7.48 20.42 -11.90
C ALA A 127 6.59 20.49 -10.65
N GLN A 128 6.91 21.35 -9.68
CA GLN A 128 6.08 21.64 -8.51
C GLN A 128 4.68 22.11 -8.89
N LEU A 129 4.56 23.08 -9.80
CA LEU A 129 3.25 23.59 -10.24
C LEU A 129 2.41 22.49 -10.92
N ARG A 130 3.02 21.64 -11.75
CA ARG A 130 2.34 20.45 -12.31
C ARG A 130 1.95 19.48 -11.19
N GLY A 131 2.85 19.25 -10.24
CA GLY A 131 2.64 18.41 -9.07
C GLY A 131 1.44 18.83 -8.24
N VAL A 132 1.26 20.13 -7.98
CA VAL A 132 0.09 20.69 -7.28
C VAL A 132 -1.21 20.37 -8.03
N VAL A 133 -1.23 20.56 -9.35
CA VAL A 133 -2.41 20.21 -10.18
C VAL A 133 -2.71 18.71 -10.08
N HIS A 134 -1.66 17.88 -10.09
CA HIS A 134 -1.82 16.44 -9.94
C HIS A 134 -2.33 16.04 -8.55
N TRP A 135 -1.82 16.68 -7.50
CA TRP A 135 -2.21 16.49 -6.10
C TRP A 135 -3.66 16.93 -5.82
N LEU A 136 -4.12 18.04 -6.41
CA LEU A 136 -5.52 18.46 -6.29
C LEU A 136 -6.50 17.38 -6.78
N ASN A 137 -6.12 16.61 -7.81
CA ASN A 137 -6.91 15.47 -8.27
C ASN A 137 -6.92 14.33 -7.25
N THR A 138 -5.83 14.14 -6.50
CA THR A 138 -5.79 13.21 -5.36
C THR A 138 -6.70 13.70 -4.24
N ALA A 139 -6.68 14.99 -3.91
CA ALA A 139 -7.41 15.57 -2.79
C ALA A 139 -8.93 15.41 -2.86
N VAL A 140 -9.47 15.30 -4.09
CA VAL A 140 -10.91 15.16 -4.35
C VAL A 140 -11.39 13.72 -4.49
N ARG A 141 -10.47 12.74 -4.40
CA ARG A 141 -10.80 11.30 -4.48
C ARG A 141 -10.92 10.68 -3.08
N PRO A 142 -11.62 9.53 -2.95
CA PRO A 142 -11.53 8.72 -1.74
C PRO A 142 -10.06 8.50 -1.37
N GLN A 143 -9.74 8.72 -0.09
CA GLN A 143 -8.40 8.49 0.43
C GLN A 143 -8.26 7.05 0.95
N PRO A 144 -7.05 6.47 0.89
CA PRO A 144 -6.73 5.21 1.55
C PRO A 144 -7.15 5.18 3.02
N ASP A 145 -7.73 4.08 3.48
CA ASP A 145 -7.83 3.81 4.92
C ASP A 145 -6.54 3.13 5.39
N LEU A 146 -5.83 3.78 6.31
CA LEU A 146 -4.54 3.31 6.80
C LEU A 146 -4.64 2.52 8.11
N ALA A 147 -5.81 2.54 8.77
CA ALA A 147 -6.07 1.89 10.06
C ALA A 147 -4.92 2.07 11.08
N VAL A 148 -4.52 3.32 11.33
CA VAL A 148 -3.35 3.65 12.18
C VAL A 148 -3.49 3.26 13.66
N ASP A 149 -4.70 2.92 14.10
CA ASP A 149 -4.97 2.46 15.46
C ASP A 149 -4.87 0.93 15.61
N ALA A 150 -4.68 0.20 14.51
CA ALA A 150 -4.64 -1.26 14.48
C ALA A 150 -3.23 -1.77 14.12
N LEU A 151 -2.23 -1.46 14.95
CA LEU A 151 -0.83 -1.81 14.68
C LEU A 151 -0.40 -3.06 15.47
N GLY A 152 0.29 -3.99 14.80
CA GLY A 152 0.87 -5.19 15.39
C GLY A 152 2.30 -4.98 15.92
N PRO A 153 2.88 -5.97 16.62
CA PRO A 153 4.20 -5.82 17.26
C PRO A 153 5.34 -5.55 16.26
N GLU A 154 5.25 -6.13 15.05
CA GLU A 154 6.26 -6.00 14.00
C GLU A 154 6.29 -4.62 13.31
N THR A 155 5.53 -3.63 13.81
CA THR A 155 5.70 -2.21 13.46
C THR A 155 6.69 -1.49 14.40
N ALA A 156 6.96 -2.02 15.60
CA ALA A 156 7.76 -1.38 16.64
C ALA A 156 9.23 -1.83 16.62
N VAL A 157 9.80 -1.92 15.42
CA VAL A 157 11.20 -2.30 15.18
C VAL A 157 12.00 -1.08 14.71
N SER A 158 13.33 -1.18 14.76
CA SER A 158 14.18 -0.16 14.15
C SER A 158 13.91 -0.06 12.64
N PRO A 159 13.76 1.15 12.07
CA PRO A 159 13.42 1.29 10.66
C PRO A 159 14.61 1.04 9.73
N PHE A 160 15.85 1.05 10.24
CA PHE A 160 17.07 1.07 9.42
C PHE A 160 17.47 -0.32 8.93
N GLY A 161 17.12 -0.60 7.67
CA GLY A 161 17.54 -1.79 6.94
C GLY A 161 18.32 -1.48 5.67
N VAL A 162 19.02 -2.47 5.13
CA VAL A 162 19.74 -2.37 3.86
C VAL A 162 19.83 -3.72 3.14
N ASN A 163 19.77 -3.71 1.82
CA ASN A 163 20.00 -4.89 1.01
C ASN A 163 21.49 -5.18 0.86
N THR A 164 21.85 -6.45 0.98
CA THR A 164 23.24 -6.91 0.92
C THR A 164 23.40 -8.10 -0.01
N PHE A 165 24.62 -8.26 -0.54
CA PHE A 165 25.01 -9.36 -1.41
C PHE A 165 26.22 -10.10 -0.84
N LEU A 166 26.24 -10.34 0.48
CA LEU A 166 27.40 -10.93 1.17
C LEU A 166 27.72 -12.33 0.64
N GLN A 167 26.71 -13.08 0.19
CA GLN A 167 26.88 -14.39 -0.45
C GLN A 167 27.70 -14.33 -1.75
N GLN A 168 27.84 -13.17 -2.38
CA GLN A 168 28.63 -12.98 -3.60
C GLN A 168 30.07 -12.54 -3.32
N GLU A 169 30.40 -12.19 -2.07
CA GLU A 169 31.77 -11.87 -1.66
C GLU A 169 32.59 -13.16 -1.51
N VAL A 170 33.72 -13.22 -2.22
CA VAL A 170 34.64 -14.36 -2.15
C VAL A 170 35.45 -14.29 -0.86
N GLU A 171 35.94 -13.10 -0.51
CA GLU A 171 36.79 -12.87 0.65
C GLU A 171 35.98 -12.71 1.95
N PRO A 172 36.18 -13.58 2.96
CA PRO A 172 35.52 -13.47 4.27
C PRO A 172 35.69 -12.11 4.95
N GLU A 173 36.88 -11.51 4.84
CA GLU A 173 37.20 -10.20 5.44
C GLU A 173 36.36 -9.06 4.85
N LYS A 174 35.93 -9.16 3.58
CA LYS A 174 35.04 -8.17 2.97
C LYS A 174 33.61 -8.29 3.52
N ARG A 175 33.17 -9.51 3.84
CA ARG A 175 31.87 -9.73 4.51
C ARG A 175 31.89 -9.12 5.91
N GLU A 176 32.96 -9.37 6.68
CA GLU A 176 33.13 -8.79 8.01
C GLU A 176 33.18 -7.26 7.96
N LEU A 177 34.00 -6.68 7.07
CA LEU A 177 34.07 -5.23 6.90
C LEU A 177 32.70 -4.63 6.50
N SER A 178 31.93 -5.30 5.65
CA SER A 178 30.58 -4.86 5.30
C SER A 178 29.68 -4.81 6.52
N MET A 179 29.65 -5.87 7.34
CA MET A 179 28.83 -5.93 8.56
C MET A 179 29.26 -4.90 9.59
N GLN A 180 30.57 -4.70 9.76
CA GLN A 180 31.11 -3.65 10.64
C GLN A 180 30.65 -2.26 10.20
N LEU A 181 30.81 -1.91 8.92
CA LEU A 181 30.43 -0.58 8.41
C LEU A 181 28.92 -0.33 8.54
N LEU A 182 28.10 -1.36 8.34
CA LEU A 182 26.65 -1.26 8.50
C LEU A 182 26.26 -1.04 9.98
N HIS A 183 26.87 -1.80 10.89
CA HIS A 183 26.68 -1.61 12.33
C HIS A 183 27.09 -0.20 12.78
N ASP A 184 28.29 0.24 12.40
CA ASP A 184 28.83 1.56 12.75
C ASP A 184 27.97 2.70 12.18
N ALA A 185 27.30 2.45 11.05
CA ALA A 185 26.35 3.38 10.42
C ALA A 185 24.93 3.33 11.01
N GLY A 186 24.67 2.51 12.02
CA GLY A 186 23.37 2.41 12.70
C GLY A 186 22.34 1.56 11.97
N PHE A 187 22.73 0.77 10.96
CA PHE A 187 21.84 -0.23 10.39
C PHE A 187 21.65 -1.37 11.39
N THR A 188 20.41 -1.82 11.50
CA THR A 188 19.99 -2.85 12.47
C THR A 188 19.48 -4.11 11.78
N HIS A 189 19.14 -4.00 10.50
CA HIS A 189 18.64 -5.10 9.69
C HIS A 189 19.41 -5.17 8.39
N ILE A 190 19.69 -6.39 7.93
CA ILE A 190 20.07 -6.64 6.54
C ILE A 190 19.03 -7.52 5.87
N ARG A 191 18.63 -7.14 4.65
CA ARG A 191 17.95 -8.06 3.74
C ARG A 191 19.02 -8.79 2.95
N GLN A 192 19.12 -10.10 3.18
CA GLN A 192 20.21 -10.94 2.70
C GLN A 192 19.61 -12.16 2.01
N GLU A 193 20.06 -12.42 0.79
CA GLU A 193 19.64 -13.57 0.01
C GLU A 193 20.33 -14.85 0.50
N PHE A 194 19.52 -15.89 0.70
CA PHE A 194 19.94 -17.27 0.94
C PHE A 194 19.49 -18.07 -0.29
N ALA A 195 20.34 -18.08 -1.31
CA ALA A 195 20.00 -18.66 -2.60
C ALA A 195 19.95 -20.19 -2.51
N TRP A 196 18.80 -20.78 -2.84
CA TRP A 196 18.58 -22.22 -2.74
C TRP A 196 19.57 -22.99 -3.62
N GLU A 197 19.80 -22.54 -4.85
CA GLU A 197 20.78 -23.13 -5.78
C GLU A 197 22.23 -23.10 -5.28
N ASP A 198 22.56 -22.22 -4.34
CA ASP A 198 23.89 -22.16 -3.72
C ASP A 198 24.02 -23.06 -2.49
N ILE A 199 22.90 -23.46 -1.88
CA ILE A 199 22.86 -24.26 -0.65
C ILE A 199 22.61 -25.74 -0.95
N GLU A 200 21.65 -26.06 -1.81
CA GLU A 200 21.24 -27.43 -2.16
C GLU A 200 21.55 -27.72 -3.63
N VAL A 201 22.86 -27.73 -3.93
CA VAL A 201 23.40 -27.49 -5.28
C VAL A 201 23.08 -28.62 -6.28
N HIS A 202 23.30 -29.88 -5.89
CA HIS A 202 23.32 -31.01 -6.84
C HIS A 202 22.05 -31.85 -6.81
N GLY A 203 21.25 -31.73 -5.77
CA GLY A 203 20.02 -32.49 -5.60
C GLY A 203 19.46 -32.34 -4.20
N LYS A 204 18.22 -32.81 -4.03
CA LYS A 204 17.53 -32.76 -2.73
C LYS A 204 18.33 -33.48 -1.63
N GLY A 205 18.52 -32.80 -0.52
CA GLY A 205 19.32 -33.19 0.65
C GLY A 205 20.84 -33.09 0.45
N ASP A 206 21.32 -32.52 -0.66
CA ASP A 206 22.74 -32.46 -1.00
C ASP A 206 23.32 -31.06 -0.78
N PHE A 207 23.90 -30.87 0.41
CA PHE A 207 24.50 -29.62 0.86
C PHE A 207 26.01 -29.54 0.65
N GLU A 208 26.56 -30.33 -0.28
CA GLU A 208 27.98 -30.31 -0.60
C GLU A 208 28.19 -29.66 -1.98
N ASP A 209 28.92 -28.55 -2.02
CA ASP A 209 29.27 -27.88 -3.27
C ASP A 209 30.50 -28.54 -3.93
N ARG A 210 30.21 -29.29 -5.00
CA ARG A 210 31.18 -29.94 -5.88
C ARG A 210 31.41 -29.22 -7.22
N ARG A 211 30.99 -27.96 -7.40
CA ARG A 211 31.17 -27.22 -8.67
C ARG A 211 32.65 -27.01 -9.01
N ASN A 212 33.53 -26.94 -8.01
CA ASN A 212 34.97 -26.64 -8.15
C ASN A 212 35.90 -27.77 -7.64
N MET A 213 35.46 -29.04 -7.72
CA MET A 213 36.17 -30.21 -7.19
C MET A 213 37.67 -30.28 -7.53
N ALA A 214 38.04 -29.95 -8.77
CA ALA A 214 39.42 -30.04 -9.22
C ALA A 214 40.35 -28.98 -8.60
N ALA A 215 39.79 -27.84 -8.18
CA ALA A 215 40.56 -26.71 -7.66
C ALA A 215 40.64 -26.72 -6.13
N ILE A 216 39.51 -26.97 -5.45
CA ILE A 216 39.39 -26.81 -3.99
C ILE A 216 38.74 -28.01 -3.29
N GLY A 217 38.42 -29.09 -4.02
CA GLY A 217 37.68 -30.21 -3.48
C GLY A 217 36.20 -29.90 -3.27
N ALA A 218 35.52 -30.77 -2.53
CA ALA A 218 34.15 -30.56 -2.11
C ALA A 218 34.12 -29.64 -0.89
N VAL A 219 33.18 -28.72 -0.84
CA VAL A 219 33.02 -27.78 0.29
C VAL A 219 31.61 -27.83 0.84
N ASP A 220 31.44 -27.53 2.12
CA ASP A 220 30.12 -27.39 2.74
C ASP A 220 29.42 -26.14 2.18
N ALA A 221 28.27 -26.33 1.54
CA ALA A 221 27.50 -25.26 0.94
C ALA A 221 26.95 -24.27 1.99
N TRP A 222 26.77 -24.72 3.24
CA TRP A 222 26.30 -23.86 4.33
C TRP A 222 27.38 -22.91 4.86
N ALA A 223 28.66 -23.24 4.71
CA ALA A 223 29.75 -22.54 5.40
C ALA A 223 29.75 -21.02 5.15
N LYS A 224 29.35 -20.59 3.95
CA LYS A 224 29.26 -19.15 3.62
C LYS A 224 28.13 -18.45 4.38
N TYR A 225 26.97 -19.10 4.45
CA TYR A 225 25.78 -18.58 5.11
C TYR A 225 25.91 -18.63 6.63
N ASP A 226 26.53 -19.69 7.17
CA ASP A 226 26.87 -19.79 8.59
C ASP A 226 27.73 -18.61 9.03
N GLN A 227 28.75 -18.27 8.25
CA GLN A 227 29.58 -17.11 8.53
C GLN A 227 28.78 -15.79 8.49
N ILE A 228 27.84 -15.65 7.56
CA ILE A 228 27.00 -14.44 7.51
C ILE A 228 26.14 -14.32 8.77
N VAL A 229 25.55 -15.43 9.24
CA VAL A 229 24.77 -15.48 10.48
C VAL A 229 25.67 -15.23 11.71
N ASP A 230 26.87 -15.80 11.74
CA ASP A 230 27.85 -15.53 12.81
C ASP A 230 28.26 -14.06 12.88
N LEU A 231 28.43 -13.41 11.72
CA LEU A 231 28.73 -11.98 11.65
C LEU A 231 27.53 -11.14 12.09
N ALA A 232 26.31 -11.51 11.71
CA ALA A 232 25.09 -10.85 12.16
C ALA A 232 24.97 -10.86 13.70
N ASP A 233 25.20 -12.01 14.33
CA ASP A 233 25.24 -12.14 15.80
C ASP A 233 26.37 -11.30 16.42
N THR A 234 27.54 -11.24 15.75
CA THR A 234 28.71 -10.49 16.23
C THR A 234 28.48 -8.98 16.22
N TYR A 235 27.78 -8.48 15.20
CA TYR A 235 27.52 -7.06 14.97
C TYR A 235 26.10 -6.63 15.37
N ASP A 236 25.33 -7.46 16.07
CA ASP A 236 23.97 -7.14 16.54
C ASP A 236 23.06 -6.64 15.41
N ILE A 237 23.10 -7.34 14.27
CA ILE A 237 22.29 -7.06 13.09
C ILE A 237 21.32 -8.21 12.87
N GLU A 238 20.03 -7.90 12.73
CA GLU A 238 19.00 -8.87 12.40
C GLU A 238 19.01 -9.20 10.89
N ILE A 239 18.82 -10.47 10.55
CA ILE A 239 18.74 -10.93 9.16
C ILE A 239 17.28 -11.07 8.74
N ILE A 240 16.94 -10.44 7.61
CA ILE A 240 15.78 -10.78 6.79
C ILE A 240 16.27 -11.72 5.68
N ALA A 241 16.12 -13.02 5.90
CA ALA A 241 16.59 -14.04 4.98
C ALA A 241 15.62 -14.18 3.80
N ARG A 242 16.01 -13.69 2.62
CA ARG A 242 15.26 -13.90 1.37
C ARG A 242 15.55 -15.31 0.86
N LEU A 243 14.52 -16.16 0.82
CA LEU A 243 14.59 -17.54 0.34
C LEU A 243 14.00 -17.64 -1.08
N SER A 244 14.85 -17.82 -2.09
CA SER A 244 14.48 -17.91 -3.52
C SER A 244 15.52 -18.71 -4.33
N ASN A 245 15.55 -18.51 -5.65
CA ASN A 245 16.53 -19.08 -6.59
C ASN A 245 16.58 -20.61 -6.60
N PRO A 246 15.49 -21.29 -7.02
CA PRO A 246 15.45 -22.74 -6.98
C PRO A 246 16.46 -23.37 -7.93
N PRO A 247 17.21 -24.40 -7.47
CA PRO A 247 18.17 -25.11 -8.30
C PRO A 247 17.51 -25.71 -9.55
N SER A 248 18.29 -25.85 -10.62
CA SER A 248 17.80 -26.41 -11.90
C SER A 248 17.23 -27.83 -11.79
N TRP A 249 17.68 -28.63 -10.82
CA TRP A 249 17.18 -30.00 -10.60
C TRP A 249 15.73 -30.05 -10.11
N THR A 250 15.19 -28.93 -9.61
CA THR A 250 13.80 -28.83 -9.12
C THR A 250 12.75 -28.77 -10.25
N ARG A 251 13.20 -28.70 -11.50
CA ARG A 251 12.36 -28.50 -12.69
C ARG A 251 12.71 -29.51 -13.79
N ALA A 252 11.70 -30.11 -14.42
CA ALA A 252 11.87 -30.96 -15.58
C ALA A 252 12.45 -30.21 -16.79
N LEU A 253 12.13 -28.92 -16.91
CA LEU A 253 12.63 -28.03 -17.95
C LEU A 253 13.94 -27.32 -17.57
N THR A 254 14.54 -27.66 -16.43
CA THR A 254 15.75 -27.03 -15.90
C THR A 254 15.68 -25.50 -15.99
N ASP A 255 16.66 -24.85 -16.61
CA ASP A 255 16.72 -23.39 -16.75
C ASP A 255 16.25 -22.91 -18.13
N THR A 256 15.63 -23.78 -18.94
CA THR A 256 15.15 -23.39 -20.28
C THR A 256 14.01 -22.37 -20.24
N ILE A 257 13.26 -22.35 -19.13
CA ILE A 257 12.26 -21.32 -18.84
C ILE A 257 12.84 -20.20 -17.97
N GLY A 258 14.14 -20.17 -17.70
CA GLY A 258 14.79 -19.18 -16.86
C GLY A 258 15.12 -19.74 -15.46
N PRO A 259 16.23 -19.29 -14.86
CA PRO A 259 16.78 -19.88 -13.63
C PRO A 259 15.93 -19.59 -12.38
N LEU A 260 15.14 -18.52 -12.41
CA LEU A 260 14.25 -18.10 -11.32
C LEU A 260 12.84 -18.68 -11.44
N ALA A 261 12.66 -19.75 -12.21
CA ALA A 261 11.37 -20.44 -12.26
C ALA A 261 11.07 -21.13 -10.91
N PRO A 262 9.80 -21.14 -10.45
CA PRO A 262 9.41 -21.93 -9.29
C PRO A 262 9.66 -23.43 -9.55
N PRO A 263 9.84 -24.25 -8.50
CA PRO A 263 10.00 -25.69 -8.66
C PRO A 263 8.72 -26.34 -9.22
N ASP A 264 8.85 -27.47 -9.92
CA ASP A 264 7.68 -28.24 -10.39
C ASP A 264 6.87 -28.82 -9.22
N ASN A 265 7.54 -29.04 -8.08
CA ASN A 265 6.95 -29.53 -6.85
C ASN A 265 7.20 -28.51 -5.72
N VAL A 266 6.14 -27.85 -5.28
CA VAL A 266 6.17 -26.84 -4.21
C VAL A 266 6.70 -27.41 -2.88
N ALA A 267 6.49 -28.70 -2.60
CA ALA A 267 7.01 -29.33 -1.39
C ALA A 267 8.54 -29.39 -1.36
N ASP A 268 9.23 -29.37 -2.51
CA ASP A 268 10.69 -29.29 -2.53
C ASP A 268 11.17 -27.93 -2.03
N TYR A 269 10.46 -26.84 -2.36
CA TYR A 269 10.73 -25.53 -1.78
C TYR A 269 10.45 -25.50 -0.28
N GLY A 270 9.33 -26.12 0.15
CA GLY A 270 9.01 -26.28 1.56
C GLY A 270 10.13 -27.00 2.34
N ASP A 271 10.68 -28.08 1.79
CA ASP A 271 11.76 -28.83 2.44
C ASP A 271 13.06 -28.01 2.56
N PHE A 272 13.41 -27.21 1.54
CA PHE A 272 14.53 -26.27 1.63
C PHE A 272 14.28 -25.18 2.68
N VAL A 273 13.10 -24.57 2.67
CA VAL A 273 12.70 -23.55 3.64
C VAL A 273 12.77 -24.10 5.07
N ALA A 274 12.28 -25.34 5.28
CA ALA A 274 12.41 -26.04 6.56
C ALA A 274 13.88 -26.22 6.96
N ALA A 275 14.74 -26.66 6.05
CA ALA A 275 16.15 -26.87 6.34
C ALA A 275 16.87 -25.57 6.78
N VAL A 276 16.55 -24.44 6.15
CA VAL A 276 17.09 -23.13 6.55
C VAL A 276 16.55 -22.70 7.92
N ALA A 277 15.24 -22.84 8.16
CA ALA A 277 14.60 -22.47 9.42
C ALA A 277 15.10 -23.32 10.60
N GLU A 278 15.20 -24.65 10.43
CA GLU A 278 15.74 -25.57 11.44
C GLU A 278 17.20 -25.27 11.75
N ARG A 279 18.03 -24.97 10.73
CA ARG A 279 19.45 -24.70 10.91
C ARG A 279 19.70 -23.43 11.74
N TYR A 280 18.90 -22.40 11.50
CA TYR A 280 19.08 -21.08 12.11
C TYR A 280 18.02 -20.72 13.14
N GLN A 281 17.31 -21.72 13.67
CA GLN A 281 16.31 -21.54 14.71
C GLN A 281 16.85 -20.71 15.89
N GLY A 282 16.13 -19.66 16.25
CA GLY A 282 16.51 -18.74 17.32
C GLY A 282 17.71 -17.82 17.01
N ARG A 283 18.27 -17.86 15.80
CA ARG A 283 19.34 -16.96 15.32
C ARG A 283 18.90 -16.10 14.15
N VAL A 284 18.03 -16.62 13.28
CA VAL A 284 17.38 -15.84 12.22
C VAL A 284 15.89 -15.82 12.49
N ARG A 285 15.34 -14.62 12.73
CA ARG A 285 13.91 -14.47 13.05
C ARG A 285 13.05 -14.19 11.82
N TYR A 286 13.56 -13.49 10.81
CA TYR A 286 12.75 -12.97 9.70
C TYR A 286 13.06 -13.69 8.39
N TYR A 287 12.04 -14.23 7.75
CA TYR A 287 12.15 -14.97 6.49
C TYR A 287 11.24 -14.38 5.42
N GLN A 288 11.82 -13.87 4.33
CA GLN A 288 11.06 -13.42 3.16
C GLN A 288 10.98 -14.54 2.14
N LEU A 289 9.76 -14.96 1.80
CA LEU A 289 9.53 -16.04 0.87
C LEU A 289 9.35 -15.49 -0.54
N TRP A 290 10.37 -15.72 -1.38
CA TRP A 290 10.49 -15.27 -2.77
C TRP A 290 10.82 -13.77 -2.94
N ASN A 291 10.90 -13.31 -4.19
CA ASN A 291 11.03 -11.90 -4.58
C ASN A 291 10.21 -11.64 -5.84
N GLU A 292 9.43 -10.56 -5.87
CA GLU A 292 8.83 -10.01 -7.08
C GLU A 292 8.14 -11.01 -8.03
N PRO A 293 7.29 -11.94 -7.51
CA PRO A 293 6.66 -13.00 -8.31
C PRO A 293 5.70 -12.48 -9.39
N ASN A 294 5.40 -11.18 -9.40
CA ASN A 294 4.56 -10.51 -10.38
C ASN A 294 5.33 -9.93 -11.59
N GLY A 295 6.65 -10.11 -11.63
CA GLY A 295 7.47 -9.92 -12.82
C GLY A 295 7.99 -11.27 -13.35
N ASN A 296 7.88 -11.51 -14.65
CA ASN A 296 8.29 -12.81 -15.23
C ASN A 296 9.77 -13.12 -15.00
N GLU A 297 10.63 -12.11 -14.91
CA GLU A 297 12.07 -12.29 -14.75
C GLU A 297 12.37 -13.02 -13.44
N GLU A 298 11.52 -12.80 -12.44
CA GLU A 298 11.54 -13.40 -11.09
C GLU A 298 10.53 -14.55 -10.95
N TRP A 299 9.94 -15.01 -12.05
CA TRP A 299 8.99 -16.13 -12.07
C TRP A 299 9.25 -17.13 -13.20
N GLY A 300 10.47 -17.15 -13.75
CA GLY A 300 10.85 -18.09 -14.80
C GLY A 300 10.30 -17.76 -16.18
N LEU A 301 10.47 -16.50 -16.63
CA LEU A 301 10.22 -15.98 -17.99
C LEU A 301 8.89 -16.40 -18.63
N GLN A 302 7.94 -16.81 -17.81
CA GLN A 302 6.60 -17.30 -18.12
C GLN A 302 5.56 -16.32 -17.58
N ASP A 303 4.29 -16.63 -17.78
CA ASP A 303 3.20 -15.84 -17.22
C ASP A 303 3.20 -15.93 -15.69
N VAL A 304 3.01 -14.79 -15.03
CA VAL A 304 2.99 -14.71 -13.57
C VAL A 304 1.68 -15.25 -13.01
N ASN A 305 1.75 -15.86 -11.83
CA ASN A 305 0.62 -16.60 -11.28
C ASN A 305 0.46 -16.33 -9.77
N PRO A 306 -0.43 -15.40 -9.36
CA PRO A 306 -0.67 -15.06 -7.96
C PRO A 306 -1.11 -16.25 -7.11
N GLU A 307 -1.94 -17.14 -7.67
CA GLU A 307 -2.44 -18.31 -6.95
C GLU A 307 -1.33 -19.35 -6.72
N ALA A 308 -0.46 -19.57 -7.72
CA ALA A 308 0.70 -20.45 -7.58
C ALA A 308 1.72 -19.88 -6.59
N TYR A 309 1.98 -18.58 -6.63
CA TYR A 309 2.81 -17.93 -5.63
C TYR A 309 2.20 -18.06 -4.22
N THR A 310 0.88 -17.90 -4.08
CA THR A 310 0.19 -18.09 -2.79
C THR A 310 0.37 -19.50 -2.25
N ALA A 311 0.29 -20.54 -3.09
CA ALA A 311 0.55 -21.91 -2.68
C ALA A 311 1.99 -22.11 -2.17
N LEU A 312 2.98 -21.53 -2.87
CA LEU A 312 4.40 -21.55 -2.47
C LEU A 312 4.64 -20.80 -1.16
N LEU A 313 4.01 -19.64 -0.99
CA LEU A 313 4.04 -18.84 0.24
C LEU A 313 3.46 -19.61 1.42
N CYS A 314 2.29 -20.23 1.26
CA CYS A 314 1.63 -21.01 2.31
C CYS A 314 2.42 -22.26 2.71
N GLU A 315 3.02 -22.96 1.75
CA GLU A 315 3.92 -24.08 2.06
C GLU A 315 5.10 -23.60 2.90
N GLY A 316 5.83 -22.57 2.44
CA GLY A 316 6.97 -22.05 3.18
C GLY A 316 6.59 -21.53 4.58
N TYR A 317 5.44 -20.83 4.70
CA TYR A 317 4.92 -20.37 5.99
C TYR A 317 4.73 -21.53 6.96
N GLN A 318 4.03 -22.58 6.52
CA GLN A 318 3.79 -23.76 7.36
C GLN A 318 5.11 -24.38 7.82
N ARG A 319 6.06 -24.59 6.91
CA ARG A 319 7.35 -25.22 7.22
C ARG A 319 8.19 -24.39 8.20
N ILE A 320 8.20 -23.07 8.05
CA ILE A 320 8.87 -22.18 9.01
C ILE A 320 8.22 -22.29 10.38
N LYS A 321 6.89 -22.20 10.48
CA LYS A 321 6.20 -22.26 11.77
C LYS A 321 6.31 -23.62 12.46
N GLU A 322 6.47 -24.71 11.70
CA GLU A 322 6.75 -26.04 12.24
C GLU A 322 8.17 -26.14 12.84
N ALA A 323 9.16 -25.52 12.21
CA ALA A 323 10.54 -25.49 12.69
C ALA A 323 10.76 -24.50 13.83
N ASP A 324 10.25 -23.28 13.67
CA ASP A 324 10.35 -22.17 14.60
C ASP A 324 9.02 -21.37 14.68
N PRO A 325 8.17 -21.64 15.67
CA PRO A 325 6.90 -20.92 15.85
C PRO A 325 7.03 -19.42 16.08
N ASP A 326 8.18 -18.95 16.60
CA ASP A 326 8.45 -17.55 16.92
C ASP A 326 9.05 -16.77 15.73
N ALA A 327 9.46 -17.47 14.66
CA ALA A 327 9.92 -16.85 13.43
C ALA A 327 8.81 -16.05 12.75
N VAL A 328 9.17 -14.98 12.05
CA VAL A 328 8.27 -14.05 11.36
C VAL A 328 8.42 -14.23 9.86
N VAL A 329 7.30 -14.48 9.18
CA VAL A 329 7.29 -14.75 7.75
C VAL A 329 6.81 -13.53 6.97
N LEU A 330 7.64 -13.07 6.05
CA LEU A 330 7.36 -11.98 5.11
C LEU A 330 6.91 -12.59 3.77
N ALA A 331 5.77 -12.12 3.26
CA ALA A 331 5.45 -12.33 1.84
C ALA A 331 6.48 -11.59 0.96
N ALA A 332 6.62 -11.98 -0.30
CA ALA A 332 7.51 -11.31 -1.25
C ALA A 332 7.08 -9.86 -1.48
N ALA A 333 8.06 -8.99 -1.65
CA ALA A 333 7.81 -7.69 -2.24
C ALA A 333 7.36 -7.87 -3.68
N LEU A 334 6.32 -7.14 -4.09
CA LEU A 334 5.84 -7.15 -5.47
C LEU A 334 6.56 -6.06 -6.27
N THR A 335 6.95 -6.34 -7.52
CA THR A 335 7.46 -5.33 -8.45
C THR A 335 6.40 -4.23 -8.60
N PRO A 336 6.73 -2.96 -8.34
CA PRO A 336 5.76 -1.88 -8.47
C PRO A 336 5.61 -1.53 -9.95
N THR A 337 4.62 -2.15 -10.60
CA THR A 337 4.41 -2.07 -12.05
C THR A 337 2.95 -1.79 -12.40
N LEU A 338 2.73 -1.19 -13.56
CA LEU A 338 1.39 -0.97 -14.13
C LEU A 338 1.06 -1.97 -15.26
N ALA A 339 1.97 -2.91 -15.52
CA ALA A 339 1.83 -3.88 -16.60
C ALA A 339 0.68 -4.86 -16.33
N MET A 340 0.07 -5.33 -17.41
CA MET A 340 -1.11 -6.21 -17.41
C MET A 340 -1.06 -7.21 -18.57
N ASP A 341 0.13 -7.62 -18.98
CA ASP A 341 0.38 -8.40 -20.20
C ASP A 341 0.57 -9.91 -19.93
N GLY A 342 0.26 -10.36 -18.72
CA GLY A 342 0.38 -11.76 -18.29
C GLY A 342 1.79 -12.12 -17.84
N ARG A 343 2.80 -11.65 -18.56
CA ARG A 343 4.22 -11.75 -18.15
C ARG A 343 4.54 -10.84 -16.97
N HIS A 344 3.87 -9.70 -16.88
CA HIS A 344 3.96 -8.79 -15.74
C HIS A 344 2.56 -8.42 -15.31
N MET A 345 2.38 -8.24 -13.99
CA MET A 345 1.07 -7.91 -13.43
C MET A 345 1.19 -6.80 -12.41
N ASN A 346 0.26 -5.85 -12.50
CA ASN A 346 0.12 -4.79 -11.53
C ASN A 346 0.02 -5.37 -10.11
N ASP A 347 0.84 -4.81 -9.23
CA ASP A 347 1.00 -5.21 -7.83
C ASP A 347 -0.31 -5.21 -7.04
N LEU A 348 -1.17 -4.19 -7.21
CA LEU A 348 -2.47 -4.14 -6.55
C LEU A 348 -3.38 -5.30 -7.00
N ILE A 349 -3.38 -5.62 -8.29
CA ILE A 349 -4.19 -6.74 -8.82
C ILE A 349 -3.62 -8.08 -8.37
N PHE A 350 -2.30 -8.23 -8.40
CA PHE A 350 -1.61 -9.43 -7.95
C PHE A 350 -1.89 -9.68 -6.46
N LEU A 351 -1.76 -8.65 -5.61
CA LEU A 351 -2.04 -8.72 -4.18
C LEU A 351 -3.49 -9.09 -3.89
N GLN A 352 -4.46 -8.48 -4.57
CA GLN A 352 -5.87 -8.86 -4.35
C GLN A 352 -6.14 -10.32 -4.75
N ARG A 353 -5.49 -10.82 -5.81
CA ARG A 353 -5.59 -12.23 -6.19
C ARG A 353 -4.93 -13.16 -5.19
N MET A 354 -3.80 -12.76 -4.58
CA MET A 354 -3.20 -13.48 -3.46
C MET A 354 -4.17 -13.59 -2.28
N TYR A 355 -4.81 -12.49 -1.87
CA TYR A 355 -5.81 -12.51 -0.80
C TYR A 355 -6.99 -13.43 -1.13
N ASN A 356 -7.51 -13.36 -2.35
CA ASN A 356 -8.59 -14.24 -2.81
C ASN A 356 -8.18 -15.73 -2.80
N ALA A 357 -6.89 -16.03 -2.95
CA ALA A 357 -6.31 -17.36 -2.86
C ALA A 357 -5.98 -17.81 -1.43
N GLY A 358 -6.17 -16.95 -0.43
CA GLY A 358 -5.97 -17.28 0.99
C GLY A 358 -4.63 -16.82 1.58
N ALA A 359 -3.85 -15.99 0.87
CA ALA A 359 -2.53 -15.54 1.32
C ALA A 359 -2.53 -14.85 2.69
N GLY A 360 -3.65 -14.22 3.10
CA GLY A 360 -3.78 -13.59 4.42
C GLY A 360 -3.57 -14.56 5.61
N GLY A 361 -3.62 -15.88 5.41
CA GLY A 361 -3.26 -16.86 6.43
C GLY A 361 -1.79 -17.29 6.44
N CYS A 362 -0.97 -16.78 5.51
CA CYS A 362 0.32 -17.35 5.13
C CYS A 362 1.49 -16.35 5.19
N PHE A 363 1.31 -15.21 5.85
CA PHE A 363 2.38 -14.28 6.17
C PHE A 363 2.01 -13.45 7.41
N ASP A 364 3.04 -13.00 8.14
CA ASP A 364 2.93 -12.13 9.31
C ASP A 364 3.19 -10.67 8.93
N VAL A 365 4.01 -10.44 7.90
CA VAL A 365 4.41 -9.12 7.38
C VAL A 365 4.25 -9.13 5.85
N PHE A 366 3.71 -8.07 5.28
CA PHE A 366 3.71 -7.90 3.83
C PHE A 366 4.93 -7.07 3.40
N SER A 367 5.79 -7.61 2.54
CA SER A 367 6.86 -6.82 1.95
C SER A 367 6.36 -5.97 0.79
N ALA A 368 6.89 -4.76 0.65
CA ALA A 368 6.61 -3.87 -0.48
C ALA A 368 7.87 -3.17 -0.99
N GLN A 369 7.82 -2.64 -2.20
CA GLN A 369 8.88 -1.82 -2.77
C GLN A 369 8.56 -0.33 -2.59
N GLY A 370 9.58 0.46 -2.24
CA GLY A 370 9.54 1.89 -1.96
C GLY A 370 10.42 2.71 -2.89
N TYR A 371 10.36 2.46 -4.20
CA TYR A 371 11.13 3.26 -5.17
C TYR A 371 10.48 4.64 -5.39
N GLY A 372 11.27 5.71 -5.25
CA GLY A 372 10.81 7.06 -5.53
C GLY A 372 10.76 7.41 -7.03
N LEU A 373 11.54 6.69 -7.85
CA LEU A 373 11.63 6.80 -9.30
C LEU A 373 11.82 8.25 -9.78
N TRP A 374 10.74 8.91 -10.19
CA TRP A 374 10.73 10.21 -10.86
C TRP A 374 10.46 11.40 -9.92
N SER A 375 10.36 11.16 -8.61
CA SER A 375 10.00 12.18 -7.61
C SER A 375 10.67 11.92 -6.26
N GLY A 376 10.89 12.98 -5.49
CA GLY A 376 11.45 12.91 -4.14
C GLY A 376 10.54 12.22 -3.12
N ALA A 377 11.13 11.88 -1.97
CA ALA A 377 10.47 11.10 -0.91
C ALA A 377 9.25 11.78 -0.29
N THR A 378 9.12 13.11 -0.40
CA THR A 378 7.99 13.88 0.14
C THR A 378 6.75 13.91 -0.75
N ASP A 379 6.80 13.33 -1.95
CA ASP A 379 5.67 13.35 -2.90
C ASP A 379 4.36 12.83 -2.28
N GLN A 380 3.31 13.65 -2.24
CA GLN A 380 1.99 13.26 -1.73
C GLN A 380 0.99 12.91 -2.84
N ARG A 381 1.40 12.87 -4.11
CA ARG A 381 0.54 12.48 -5.22
C ARG A 381 0.26 10.99 -5.12
N LEU A 382 -1.01 10.62 -5.18
CA LEU A 382 -1.45 9.24 -5.10
C LEU A 382 -2.42 8.92 -6.22
N ARG A 383 -2.01 8.02 -7.12
CA ARG A 383 -2.83 7.52 -8.22
C ARG A 383 -2.49 6.05 -8.46
N PRO A 384 -3.47 5.17 -8.64
CA PRO A 384 -3.21 3.76 -8.97
C PRO A 384 -2.38 3.55 -10.25
N THR A 385 -2.34 4.56 -11.13
CA THR A 385 -1.60 4.53 -12.40
C THR A 385 -0.26 5.26 -12.33
N VAL A 386 0.26 5.53 -11.14
CA VAL A 386 1.57 6.16 -10.93
C VAL A 386 2.30 5.37 -9.86
N ILE A 387 3.55 5.03 -10.15
CA ILE A 387 4.47 4.43 -9.20
C ILE A 387 5.39 5.53 -8.66
N ASN A 388 5.35 5.71 -7.35
CA ASN A 388 6.17 6.63 -6.58
C ASN A 388 6.21 6.12 -5.14
N TYR A 389 7.03 6.74 -4.29
CA TYR A 389 7.17 6.33 -2.89
C TYR A 389 5.83 6.15 -2.11
N PRO A 390 4.84 7.08 -2.20
CA PRO A 390 3.56 6.93 -1.50
C PRO A 390 2.63 5.86 -2.09
N HIS A 391 3.00 5.16 -3.18
CA HIS A 391 2.21 4.05 -3.72
C HIS A 391 1.89 2.98 -2.65
N ASN A 392 2.78 2.83 -1.66
CA ASN A 392 2.59 1.96 -0.49
C ASN A 392 1.30 2.25 0.31
N LEU A 393 0.73 3.45 0.22
CA LEU A 393 -0.57 3.78 0.83
C LEU A 393 -1.72 2.96 0.20
N LEU A 394 -1.64 2.63 -1.09
CA LEU A 394 -2.64 1.80 -1.77
C LEU A 394 -2.52 0.33 -1.36
N LEU A 395 -1.29 -0.16 -1.19
CA LEU A 395 -1.03 -1.50 -0.66
C LEU A 395 -1.58 -1.63 0.77
N ARG A 396 -1.32 -0.63 1.63
CA ARG A 396 -1.86 -0.59 2.99
C ARG A 396 -3.38 -0.63 3.03
N ASP A 397 -4.05 0.21 2.24
CA ASP A 397 -5.51 0.24 2.15
C ASP A 397 -6.09 -1.09 1.66
N MET A 398 -5.43 -1.76 0.72
CA MET A 398 -5.81 -3.10 0.30
C MET A 398 -5.66 -4.13 1.43
N MET A 399 -4.59 -4.08 2.23
CA MET A 399 -4.46 -4.96 3.40
C MET A 399 -5.59 -4.72 4.41
N VAL A 400 -5.93 -3.46 4.69
CA VAL A 400 -7.04 -3.10 5.58
C VAL A 400 -8.36 -3.65 5.07
N GLN A 401 -8.66 -3.49 3.79
CA GLN A 401 -9.89 -4.00 3.16
C GLN A 401 -9.99 -5.54 3.21
N ASN A 402 -8.86 -6.24 3.23
CA ASN A 402 -8.80 -7.70 3.34
C ASN A 402 -8.68 -8.21 4.80
N GLY A 403 -8.78 -7.33 5.80
CA GLY A 403 -8.79 -7.70 7.23
C GLY A 403 -7.41 -7.77 7.90
N ASP A 404 -6.34 -7.43 7.18
CA ASP A 404 -4.96 -7.51 7.65
C ASP A 404 -4.41 -6.17 8.14
N ALA A 405 -5.29 -5.30 8.65
CA ALA A 405 -4.89 -4.02 9.24
C ALA A 405 -3.84 -4.18 10.35
N HIS A 406 -3.91 -5.25 11.14
CA HIS A 406 -2.99 -5.54 12.24
C HIS A 406 -1.58 -5.96 11.80
N LYS A 407 -1.36 -6.28 10.52
CA LYS A 407 -0.05 -6.69 9.99
C LYS A 407 0.71 -5.48 9.44
N PRO A 408 2.02 -5.37 9.68
CA PRO A 408 2.82 -4.29 9.13
C PRO A 408 3.09 -4.48 7.64
N ILE A 409 3.57 -3.40 7.02
CA ILE A 409 4.35 -3.46 5.78
C ILE A 409 5.83 -3.28 6.12
N TRP A 410 6.71 -4.07 5.53
CA TRP A 410 8.15 -3.78 5.54
C TRP A 410 8.59 -3.42 4.13
N ILE A 411 9.34 -2.34 3.97
CA ILE A 411 9.86 -1.94 2.66
C ILE A 411 11.12 -2.75 2.41
N SER A 412 11.06 -3.68 1.45
CA SER A 412 12.17 -4.58 1.13
C SER A 412 13.22 -3.89 0.28
N GLU A 413 12.84 -2.92 -0.55
CA GLU A 413 13.77 -2.12 -1.35
C GLU A 413 13.23 -0.70 -1.50
N MET A 414 14.04 0.30 -1.15
CA MET A 414 13.81 1.70 -1.48
C MET A 414 15.04 2.34 -2.10
N GLY A 415 14.84 3.40 -2.88
CA GLY A 415 15.97 4.18 -3.37
C GLY A 415 15.63 5.14 -4.50
N TRP A 416 16.64 5.94 -4.82
CA TRP A 416 16.70 6.85 -5.97
C TRP A 416 17.98 6.60 -6.74
N ASN A 417 17.93 6.75 -8.05
CA ASN A 417 18.96 6.26 -8.94
C ASN A 417 19.83 7.39 -9.50
N THR A 418 21.16 7.24 -9.42
CA THR A 418 22.15 8.25 -9.88
C THR A 418 22.78 7.89 -11.22
N VAL A 419 22.09 7.09 -12.04
CA VAL A 419 22.58 6.59 -13.33
C VAL A 419 23.14 7.71 -14.22
N PRO A 420 24.37 7.56 -14.76
CA PRO A 420 25.00 8.51 -15.68
C PRO A 420 24.16 8.80 -16.91
N GLU A 421 24.46 9.91 -17.60
CA GLU A 421 23.70 10.35 -18.76
C GLU A 421 23.72 9.34 -19.91
N GLU A 422 24.80 8.59 -20.04
CA GLU A 422 25.07 7.62 -21.10
C GLU A 422 24.23 6.35 -20.99
N ILE A 423 23.70 6.05 -19.79
CA ILE A 423 22.93 4.83 -19.51
C ILE A 423 21.44 5.21 -19.39
N PRO A 424 20.51 4.41 -19.96
CA PRO A 424 19.08 4.67 -19.87
C PRO A 424 18.59 4.80 -18.42
N ALA A 425 17.87 5.89 -18.13
CA ALA A 425 17.30 6.17 -16.81
C ALA A 425 16.01 5.38 -16.55
N ASN A 426 16.09 4.04 -16.57
CA ASN A 426 14.92 3.16 -16.41
C ASN A 426 14.20 3.36 -15.07
N PHE A 427 14.91 3.84 -14.05
CA PHE A 427 14.42 4.00 -12.68
C PHE A 427 14.39 5.46 -12.21
N GLY A 428 14.30 6.40 -13.14
CA GLY A 428 14.54 7.82 -12.85
C GLY A 428 16.04 8.15 -12.81
N ARG A 429 16.33 9.44 -12.67
CA ARG A 429 17.69 9.97 -12.55
C ARG A 429 17.68 11.16 -11.62
N VAL A 430 18.50 11.09 -10.58
CA VAL A 430 18.75 12.16 -9.62
C VAL A 430 20.26 12.38 -9.48
N THR A 431 20.66 13.50 -8.89
CA THR A 431 22.04 13.73 -8.46
C THR A 431 22.36 12.93 -7.20
N GLU A 432 23.64 12.70 -6.89
CA GLU A 432 24.04 12.03 -5.63
C GLU A 432 23.59 12.81 -4.38
N ALA A 433 23.54 14.15 -4.46
CA ALA A 433 23.02 14.99 -3.39
C ALA A 433 21.51 14.81 -3.17
N GLU A 434 20.73 14.73 -4.25
CA GLU A 434 19.30 14.42 -4.20
C GLU A 434 19.06 12.99 -3.69
N GLN A 435 19.85 12.01 -4.14
CA GLN A 435 19.76 10.63 -3.65
C GLN A 435 19.98 10.56 -2.13
N ALA A 436 21.02 11.24 -1.63
CA ALA A 436 21.30 11.32 -0.20
C ALA A 436 20.15 11.97 0.58
N LYS A 437 19.69 13.13 0.14
CA LYS A 437 18.56 13.87 0.73
C LYS A 437 17.28 13.03 0.76
N TYR A 438 16.87 12.50 -0.39
CA TYR A 438 15.61 11.76 -0.52
C TYR A 438 15.61 10.47 0.30
N THR A 439 16.75 9.78 0.40
CA THR A 439 16.83 8.54 1.21
C THR A 439 16.64 8.83 2.69
N VAL A 440 17.21 9.92 3.22
CA VAL A 440 16.98 10.37 4.60
C VAL A 440 15.52 10.80 4.81
N GLU A 441 14.96 11.58 3.88
CA GLU A 441 13.56 12.01 3.94
C GLU A 441 12.58 10.84 3.87
N ALA A 442 12.94 9.74 3.21
CA ALA A 442 12.14 8.51 3.17
C ALA A 442 11.99 7.90 4.58
N PHE A 443 13.10 7.78 5.31
CA PHE A 443 13.07 7.33 6.71
C PHE A 443 12.30 8.30 7.61
N GLN A 444 12.49 9.61 7.44
CA GLN A 444 11.74 10.61 8.19
C GLN A 444 10.24 10.50 7.93
N ARG A 445 9.84 10.41 6.66
CA ARG A 445 8.43 10.28 6.28
C ARG A 445 7.80 9.00 6.81
N GLN A 446 8.53 7.90 6.79
CA GLN A 446 8.06 6.65 7.37
C GLN A 446 7.76 6.83 8.87
N GLN A 447 8.74 7.35 9.63
CA GLN A 447 8.62 7.55 11.08
C GLN A 447 7.52 8.56 11.44
N GLU A 448 7.34 9.61 10.63
CA GLU A 448 6.31 10.62 10.81
C GLU A 448 4.91 10.07 10.47
N ALA A 449 4.74 9.53 9.26
CA ALA A 449 3.43 9.38 8.64
C ALA A 449 2.95 7.92 8.56
N TRP A 450 3.85 6.95 8.60
CA TRP A 450 3.55 5.54 8.30
C TRP A 450 3.88 4.63 9.50
N PRO A 451 3.15 4.76 10.62
CA PRO A 451 3.38 3.93 11.80
C PRO A 451 3.06 2.43 11.57
N TRP A 452 2.48 2.10 10.42
CA TRP A 452 2.24 0.73 9.94
C TRP A 452 3.43 0.14 9.16
N VAL A 453 4.51 0.90 8.97
CA VAL A 453 5.76 0.42 8.36
C VAL A 453 6.81 0.12 9.43
N GLY A 454 7.35 -1.11 9.42
CA GLY A 454 8.43 -1.53 10.32
C GLY A 454 9.82 -1.19 9.77
N VAL A 455 10.45 -2.13 9.08
CA VAL A 455 11.80 -1.94 8.48
C VAL A 455 11.70 -1.31 7.10
N ASN A 456 12.66 -0.45 6.76
CA ASN A 456 12.81 0.14 5.45
C ASN A 456 14.23 -0.07 4.91
N ASN A 457 14.34 -0.94 3.91
CA ASN A 457 15.62 -1.42 3.40
C ASN A 457 16.08 -0.60 2.20
N VAL A 458 17.23 0.08 2.31
CA VAL A 458 17.85 0.74 1.16
C VAL A 458 18.33 -0.31 0.16
N TRP A 459 17.97 -0.15 -1.11
CA TRP A 459 18.58 -0.87 -2.23
C TRP A 459 19.74 0.00 -2.72
N PHE A 460 21.00 -0.37 -2.55
CA PHE A 460 21.57 -1.49 -1.76
C PHE A 460 22.96 -1.07 -1.24
N PHE A 461 23.58 -1.85 -0.33
CA PHE A 461 24.87 -1.47 0.24
C PHE A 461 25.99 -1.34 -0.83
N LYS A 462 26.41 -2.47 -1.42
CA LYS A 462 27.38 -2.50 -2.54
C LYS A 462 27.28 -3.79 -3.36
N ARG A 463 27.95 -3.80 -4.52
CA ARG A 463 28.24 -5.02 -5.30
C ARG A 463 29.66 -5.53 -4.98
N PRO A 464 29.96 -6.81 -5.19
CA PRO A 464 31.31 -7.35 -4.98
C PRO A 464 32.35 -6.80 -5.98
N ALA A 465 31.91 -6.41 -7.18
CA ALA A 465 32.76 -5.85 -8.23
C ALA A 465 31.97 -4.90 -9.16
N ASP A 466 32.63 -4.38 -10.19
CA ASP A 466 32.15 -3.33 -11.10
C ASP A 466 31.62 -3.87 -12.45
N TRP A 467 31.36 -5.18 -12.56
CA TRP A 467 30.92 -5.80 -13.81
C TRP A 467 29.53 -5.34 -14.29
N GLU A 468 28.73 -4.69 -13.43
CA GLU A 468 27.40 -4.14 -13.72
C GLU A 468 27.40 -2.64 -13.97
N LEU A 469 28.56 -2.00 -14.22
CA LEU A 469 28.60 -0.57 -14.56
C LEU A 469 27.71 -0.20 -15.76
N GLY A 470 27.38 -1.14 -16.65
CA GLY A 470 26.47 -0.93 -17.77
C GLY A 470 24.99 -0.98 -17.41
N GLU A 471 24.64 -1.41 -16.20
CA GLU A 471 23.28 -1.64 -15.77
C GLU A 471 22.73 -0.44 -14.99
N SER A 472 21.52 0.01 -15.34
CA SER A 472 20.94 1.20 -14.69
C SER A 472 20.68 1.00 -13.19
N TRP A 473 20.35 -0.21 -12.76
CA TRP A 473 20.10 -0.52 -11.35
C TRP A 473 21.39 -0.52 -10.48
N TYR A 474 22.59 -0.55 -11.08
CA TYR A 474 23.86 -0.47 -10.34
C TYR A 474 24.05 0.85 -9.57
N TYR A 475 23.35 1.90 -10.00
CA TYR A 475 23.46 3.26 -9.47
C TYR A 475 22.51 3.57 -8.31
N PHE A 476 21.93 2.53 -7.72
CA PHE A 476 21.26 2.59 -6.42
C PHE A 476 22.22 2.38 -5.24
N ARG A 477 23.42 1.83 -5.48
CA ARG A 477 24.38 1.46 -4.43
C ARG A 477 24.73 2.62 -3.50
N MET A 478 24.97 2.32 -2.23
CA MET A 478 25.44 3.28 -1.22
C MET A 478 26.97 3.37 -1.18
N MET A 479 27.65 2.34 -1.67
CA MET A 479 29.10 2.20 -1.57
C MET A 479 29.67 1.54 -2.83
N GLN A 480 30.88 1.95 -3.19
CA GLN A 480 31.62 1.35 -4.29
C GLN A 480 32.11 -0.05 -3.91
N PRO A 481 32.42 -0.92 -4.90
CA PRO A 481 32.93 -2.26 -4.62
C PRO A 481 34.19 -2.31 -3.73
N ASP A 482 35.01 -1.25 -3.78
CA ASP A 482 36.24 -1.06 -3.00
C ASP A 482 36.04 -0.40 -1.62
N PHE A 483 34.79 -0.30 -1.15
CA PHE A 483 34.39 0.36 0.10
C PHE A 483 34.53 1.89 0.13
N THR A 484 34.69 2.55 -1.01
CA THR A 484 34.55 4.02 -1.06
C THR A 484 33.08 4.42 -0.83
N PRO A 485 32.74 5.16 0.23
CA PRO A 485 31.37 5.57 0.52
C PRO A 485 30.87 6.58 -0.53
N LEU A 486 29.58 6.53 -0.85
CA LEU A 486 28.89 7.55 -1.62
C LEU A 486 28.09 8.47 -0.69
N PRO A 487 27.71 9.70 -1.11
CA PRO A 487 27.02 10.66 -0.25
C PRO A 487 25.76 10.11 0.45
N VAL A 488 25.05 9.18 -0.19
CA VAL A 488 23.87 8.54 0.41
C VAL A 488 24.21 7.67 1.62
N PHE A 489 25.36 6.99 1.63
CA PHE A 489 25.80 6.22 2.80
C PHE A 489 26.07 7.13 3.98
N GLU A 490 26.83 8.20 3.75
CA GLU A 490 27.20 9.16 4.80
C GLU A 490 25.96 9.84 5.39
N ALA A 491 25.03 10.28 4.54
CA ALA A 491 23.80 10.95 4.98
C ALA A 491 22.88 10.02 5.79
N VAL A 492 22.72 8.77 5.37
CA VAL A 492 21.92 7.79 6.11
C VAL A 492 22.61 7.42 7.43
N ALA A 493 23.93 7.23 7.43
CA ALA A 493 24.69 6.95 8.64
C ALA A 493 24.56 8.08 9.67
N GLU A 494 24.75 9.34 9.24
CA GLU A 494 24.59 10.52 10.11
C GLU A 494 23.19 10.60 10.72
N TYR A 495 22.15 10.33 9.92
CA TYR A 495 20.76 10.34 10.39
C TYR A 495 20.44 9.17 11.33
N ALA A 496 20.91 7.96 11.03
CA ALA A 496 20.61 6.76 11.79
C ALA A 496 21.26 6.76 13.18
N VAL A 497 22.52 7.24 13.29
CA VAL A 497 23.23 7.35 14.59
C VAL A 497 22.93 8.65 15.35
N GLY A 498 22.34 9.63 14.67
CA GLY A 498 21.96 10.93 15.23
C GLY A 498 20.69 10.90 16.08
N GLU A 499 20.38 12.03 16.70
CA GLU A 499 19.11 12.21 17.43
C GLU A 499 17.95 12.35 16.44
N GLN A 500 17.05 11.36 16.43
CA GLN A 500 15.87 11.34 15.58
C GLN A 500 14.73 12.09 16.27
N ALA A 501 14.58 13.38 15.94
CA ALA A 501 13.52 14.23 16.47
C ALA A 501 12.27 14.26 15.55
N VAL A 502 11.87 13.11 15.01
CA VAL A 502 10.68 13.04 14.14
C VAL A 502 9.44 12.90 15.03
N GLU A 503 8.60 13.94 15.04
CA GLU A 503 7.31 13.88 15.72
C GLU A 503 6.31 13.07 14.86
N PRO A 504 5.58 12.11 15.43
CA PRO A 504 4.53 11.40 14.71
C PRO A 504 3.46 12.35 14.18
N MET A 505 2.93 12.04 13.00
CA MET A 505 1.86 12.78 12.37
C MET A 505 0.65 12.86 13.32
N PRO A 506 0.11 14.06 13.59
CA PRO A 506 -1.02 14.21 14.49
C PRO A 506 -2.26 13.45 14.00
N GLY A 507 -2.98 12.80 14.91
CA GLY A 507 -4.21 12.03 14.61
C GLY A 507 -5.27 12.78 13.79
N TRP A 508 -5.37 14.11 13.97
CA TRP A 508 -6.32 14.93 13.22
C TRP A 508 -5.99 15.00 11.72
N VAL A 509 -4.73 14.80 11.31
CA VAL A 509 -4.31 14.79 9.91
C VAL A 509 -4.86 13.55 9.20
N TYR A 510 -4.74 12.36 9.81
CA TYR A 510 -5.37 11.14 9.29
C TYR A 510 -6.89 11.30 9.19
N MET A 511 -7.52 11.88 10.22
CA MET A 511 -8.94 12.20 10.19
C MET A 511 -9.26 13.17 9.05
N TRP A 512 -8.47 14.23 8.87
CA TRP A 512 -8.64 15.17 7.78
C TRP A 512 -8.55 14.48 6.40
N HIS A 513 -7.59 13.57 6.19
CA HIS A 513 -7.51 12.78 4.96
C HIS A 513 -8.78 11.96 4.71
N ALA A 514 -9.35 11.33 5.74
CA ALA A 514 -10.58 10.58 5.60
C ALA A 514 -11.80 11.46 5.26
N TRP A 515 -11.92 12.66 5.87
CA TRP A 515 -13.09 13.53 5.70
C TRP A 515 -13.01 14.49 4.51
N ARG A 516 -11.81 14.85 4.02
CA ARG A 516 -11.65 15.86 2.98
C ARG A 516 -12.47 15.61 1.70
N PRO A 517 -12.62 14.37 1.17
CA PRO A 517 -13.38 14.15 -0.07
C PRO A 517 -14.88 14.42 0.12
N LEU A 518 -15.41 14.13 1.32
CA LEU A 518 -16.79 14.43 1.68
C LEU A 518 -17.00 15.94 1.83
N LEU A 519 -16.10 16.63 2.54
CA LEU A 519 -16.13 18.09 2.70
C LEU A 519 -16.08 18.80 1.34
N PHE A 520 -15.23 18.32 0.43
CA PHE A 520 -15.16 18.81 -0.95
C PHE A 520 -16.49 18.59 -1.68
N SER A 521 -17.04 17.38 -1.65
CA SER A 521 -18.27 17.05 -2.37
C SER A 521 -19.47 17.88 -1.91
N ILE A 522 -19.65 18.01 -0.59
CA ILE A 522 -20.74 18.81 0.01
C ILE A 522 -20.58 20.29 -0.36
N SER A 523 -19.38 20.84 -0.21
CA SER A 523 -19.12 22.25 -0.54
C SER A 523 -19.30 22.54 -2.03
N ALA A 524 -18.78 21.67 -2.91
CA ALA A 524 -18.92 21.82 -4.35
C ALA A 524 -20.39 21.84 -4.78
N VAL A 525 -21.24 20.95 -4.24
CA VAL A 525 -22.68 20.91 -4.52
C VAL A 525 -23.36 22.20 -4.07
N ILE A 526 -23.11 22.65 -2.84
CA ILE A 526 -23.72 23.88 -2.30
C ILE A 526 -23.31 25.09 -3.15
N LEU A 527 -22.02 25.22 -3.47
CA LEU A 527 -21.50 26.35 -4.23
C LEU A 527 -22.00 26.33 -5.67
N PHE A 528 -22.13 25.15 -6.28
CA PHE A 528 -22.71 25.00 -7.61
C PHE A 528 -24.15 25.50 -7.66
N TYR A 529 -25.00 25.08 -6.72
CA TYR A 529 -26.40 25.56 -6.66
C TYR A 529 -26.50 27.04 -6.29
N ALA A 530 -25.62 27.55 -5.42
CA ALA A 530 -25.56 28.97 -5.11
C ALA A 530 -25.19 29.81 -6.35
N LEU A 531 -24.24 29.33 -7.16
CA LEU A 531 -23.86 29.95 -8.43
C LEU A 531 -25.02 29.92 -9.43
N LEU A 532 -25.69 28.78 -9.59
CA LEU A 532 -26.88 28.68 -10.44
C LEU A 532 -27.97 29.66 -10.00
N ALA A 533 -28.24 29.75 -8.71
CA ALA A 533 -29.23 30.69 -8.17
C ALA A 533 -28.84 32.16 -8.39
N TYR A 534 -27.55 32.49 -8.35
CA TYR A 534 -27.05 33.82 -8.66
C TYR A 534 -27.15 34.16 -10.15
N LEU A 535 -26.93 33.17 -11.02
CA LEU A 535 -27.00 33.32 -12.48
C LEU A 535 -28.43 33.28 -13.04
N MET A 536 -29.39 32.73 -12.29
CA MET A 536 -30.79 32.74 -12.69
C MET A 536 -31.28 34.18 -12.83
N PRO A 537 -31.84 34.58 -13.99
CA PRO A 537 -32.41 35.91 -14.14
C PRO A 537 -33.51 36.10 -13.10
N GLY A 538 -33.41 37.16 -12.30
CA GLY A 538 -34.45 37.50 -11.33
C GLY A 538 -35.81 37.61 -12.02
N LYS A 539 -36.88 37.16 -11.35
CA LYS A 539 -38.25 37.43 -11.80
C LYS A 539 -38.33 38.94 -12.11
N ARG A 540 -38.48 39.29 -13.40
CA ARG A 540 -38.85 40.65 -13.79
C ARG A 540 -40.25 40.86 -13.24
N GLU A 541 -40.36 41.61 -12.15
CA GLU A 541 -41.64 42.16 -11.68
C GLU A 541 -42.20 43.18 -12.67
#